data_AF-A0A3M7J988-F1
#
_entry.id   AF-A0A3M7J988-F1
#
_cell.length_a   1.000
_cell.length_b   1.000
_cell.length_c   1.000
_cell.angle_alpha   90.00
_cell.angle_beta   90.00
_cell.angle_gamma   90.00
#
_symmetry.space_group_name_H-M   'P 1'
#
loop_
_entity.id
_entity.type
_entity.pdbx_description
1 polymer ?
#
loop_
_entity_poly.entity_id
_entity_poly.type
_entity_poly.pdbx_seq_one_letter_code
_entity_poly.pdbx_strand_id
1 'polypeptide(L)'
;MDHASHDERPKSDESEKGGARLCLDNGNELAINVTIKRGEQKYNRLGWKRLTICIIVEAIALGSLSIPSAFAVLGLVPGVIITVGLGFIAIYTSYLIGLVKLKYPYVAHYTNAGRVGKELAGFMFAALLILSTGSHALTGSIAISTIANTNTCAVAWSVVSTVVLFFLALPPSFAEFAILGYIDFVSILLAIGITIVATRVSASDTAGGLVAVD
;
A
#
# COMPACT_ATOMS: atom_id res chain seq x y z
N MET A 1 79.33 -18.96 -12.27
CA MET A 1 79.03 -20.35 -11.86
C MET A 1 78.62 -20.27 -10.40
N ASP A 2 77.57 -19.50 -10.13
CA ASP A 2 76.16 -19.93 -10.14
C ASP A 2 75.80 -20.43 -8.76
N HIS A 3 74.92 -19.73 -8.05
CA HIS A 3 73.85 -20.39 -7.32
C HIS A 3 72.74 -19.39 -7.00
N ALA A 4 71.58 -19.72 -7.55
CA ALA A 4 70.31 -19.04 -7.38
C ALA A 4 69.87 -19.00 -5.91
N SER A 5 69.35 -17.84 -5.49
CA SER A 5 68.49 -17.73 -4.31
C SER A 5 67.06 -17.47 -4.80
N HIS A 6 66.28 -18.54 -4.84
CA HIS A 6 64.84 -18.48 -4.99
C HIS A 6 64.24 -17.87 -3.71
N ASP A 7 63.55 -16.76 -3.89
CA ASP A 7 62.71 -16.08 -2.90
C ASP A 7 61.42 -16.90 -2.66
N GLU A 8 61.35 -17.62 -1.53
CA GLU A 8 60.10 -18.22 -1.04
C GLU A 8 59.31 -17.18 -0.23
N ARG A 9 58.35 -16.52 -0.88
CA ARG A 9 57.29 -15.77 -0.16
C ARG A 9 56.26 -16.72 0.46
N PRO A 10 55.80 -16.47 1.70
CA PRO A 10 54.89 -17.35 2.43
C PRO A 10 53.46 -17.32 1.87
N LYS A 11 52.84 -18.50 1.81
CA LYS A 11 51.53 -18.81 1.18
C LYS A 11 50.34 -18.76 2.18
N SER A 12 50.43 -17.99 3.26
CA SER A 12 49.49 -18.06 4.40
C SER A 12 48.35 -17.02 4.42
N ASP A 13 48.41 -15.93 3.66
CA ASP A 13 47.43 -14.83 3.77
C ASP A 13 46.13 -15.00 2.96
N GLU A 14 46.08 -15.90 1.97
CA GLU A 14 44.89 -16.10 1.12
C GLU A 14 43.83 -17.03 1.75
N SER A 15 44.25 -17.97 2.59
CA SER A 15 43.33 -18.93 3.24
C SER A 15 42.55 -18.30 4.40
N GLU A 16 43.18 -17.40 5.17
CA GLU A 16 42.53 -16.70 6.28
C GLU A 16 41.53 -15.62 5.78
N LYS A 17 41.86 -14.90 4.71
CA LYS A 17 40.94 -13.96 4.03
C LYS A 17 39.77 -14.67 3.35
N GLY A 18 39.99 -15.87 2.80
CA GLY A 18 38.93 -16.74 2.26
C GLY A 18 37.97 -17.24 3.35
N GLY A 19 38.50 -17.66 4.50
CA GLY A 19 37.72 -18.10 5.65
C GLY A 19 36.89 -16.99 6.29
N ALA A 20 37.47 -15.79 6.45
CA ALA A 20 36.75 -14.63 7.00
C ALA A 20 35.61 -14.15 6.08
N ARG A 21 35.80 -14.15 4.75
CA ARG A 21 34.72 -13.85 3.79
C ARG A 21 33.62 -14.89 3.80
N LEU A 22 33.95 -16.18 3.94
CA LEU A 22 32.96 -17.26 3.98
C LEU A 22 32.14 -17.24 5.29
N CYS A 23 32.74 -16.87 6.41
CA CYS A 23 32.03 -16.68 7.69
C CYS A 23 31.13 -15.43 7.68
N LEU A 24 31.56 -14.35 7.02
CA LEU A 24 30.72 -13.15 6.83
C LEU A 24 29.56 -13.40 5.86
N ASP A 25 29.79 -14.16 4.79
CA ASP A 25 28.76 -14.55 3.82
C ASP A 25 27.72 -15.50 4.45
N ASN A 26 28.16 -16.55 5.16
CA ASN A 26 27.28 -17.44 5.91
C ASN A 26 26.55 -16.72 7.07
N GLY A 27 27.22 -15.79 7.75
CA GLY A 27 26.62 -14.98 8.81
C GLY A 27 25.55 -14.02 8.28
N ASN A 28 25.79 -13.42 7.11
CA ASN A 28 24.82 -12.54 6.44
C ASN A 28 23.66 -13.35 5.85
N GLU A 29 23.91 -14.53 5.26
CA GLU A 29 22.85 -15.45 4.83
C GLU A 29 22.02 -15.94 6.01
N LEU A 30 22.62 -16.29 7.15
CA LEU A 30 21.88 -16.67 8.35
C LEU A 30 21.05 -15.50 8.90
N ALA A 31 21.59 -14.29 8.93
CA ALA A 31 20.86 -13.09 9.35
C ALA A 31 19.70 -12.75 8.40
N ILE A 32 19.92 -12.86 7.09
CA ILE A 32 18.90 -12.68 6.06
C ILE A 32 17.82 -13.77 6.20
N ASN A 33 18.20 -15.04 6.31
CA ASN A 33 17.27 -16.16 6.44
C ASN A 33 16.46 -16.11 7.74
N VAL A 34 17.05 -15.68 8.86
CA VAL A 34 16.33 -15.44 10.11
C VAL A 34 15.36 -14.27 9.97
N THR A 35 15.76 -13.19 9.30
CA THR A 35 14.89 -12.02 9.04
C THR A 35 13.73 -12.38 8.10
N ILE A 36 13.98 -13.15 7.04
CA ILE A 36 12.98 -13.69 6.11
C ILE A 36 12.02 -14.59 6.88
N LYS A 37 12.51 -15.56 7.66
CA LYS A 37 11.65 -16.44 8.47
C LYS A 37 10.82 -15.68 9.49
N ARG A 38 11.38 -14.65 10.12
CA ARG A 38 10.65 -13.78 11.06
C ARG A 38 9.59 -12.94 10.33
N GLY A 39 9.90 -12.47 9.12
CA GLY A 39 8.97 -11.80 8.21
C GLY A 39 7.83 -12.72 7.77
N GLU A 40 8.13 -13.94 7.33
CA GLU A 40 7.16 -14.97 6.96
C GLU A 40 6.27 -15.37 8.13
N GLN A 41 6.84 -15.56 9.32
CA GLN A 41 6.07 -15.81 10.55
C GLN A 41 5.15 -14.63 10.89
N LYS A 42 5.57 -13.39 10.65
CA LYS A 42 4.74 -12.19 10.86
C LYS A 42 3.63 -12.07 9.80
N TYR A 43 3.92 -12.48 8.55
CA TYR A 43 2.98 -12.48 7.42
C TYR A 43 1.92 -13.59 7.54
N ASN A 44 2.32 -14.79 8.01
CA ASN A 44 1.41 -15.92 8.21
C ASN A 44 0.43 -15.74 9.38
N ARG A 45 0.63 -14.71 10.23
CA ARG A 45 -0.36 -14.32 11.25
C ARG A 45 -1.57 -13.59 10.64
N LEU A 46 -1.50 -13.19 9.37
CA LEU A 46 -2.63 -12.64 8.62
C LEU A 46 -3.49 -13.77 8.04
N GLY A 47 -4.55 -14.12 8.74
CA GLY A 47 -5.61 -14.94 8.16
C GLY A 47 -6.26 -14.20 6.98
N TRP A 48 -6.66 -14.94 5.93
CA TRP A 48 -7.29 -14.37 4.72
C TRP A 48 -8.40 -13.38 5.06
N LYS A 49 -9.23 -13.69 6.08
CA LYS A 49 -10.36 -12.87 6.51
C LYS A 49 -9.94 -11.43 6.87
N ARG A 50 -8.85 -11.28 7.63
CA ARG A 50 -8.33 -9.99 8.09
C ARG A 50 -7.81 -9.14 6.93
N LEU A 51 -7.09 -9.78 6.00
CA LEU A 51 -6.58 -9.14 4.80
C LEU A 51 -7.72 -8.65 3.90
N THR A 52 -8.74 -9.47 3.67
CA THR A 52 -9.89 -9.11 2.84
C THR A 52 -10.62 -7.88 3.37
N ILE A 53 -10.83 -7.80 4.68
CA ILE A 53 -11.52 -6.67 5.30
C ILE A 53 -10.74 -5.37 5.07
N CYS A 54 -9.42 -5.39 5.26
CA CYS A 54 -8.60 -4.22 5.02
C CYS A 54 -8.65 -3.74 3.56
N ILE A 55 -8.64 -4.67 2.59
CA ILE A 55 -8.73 -4.33 1.17
C ILE A 55 -10.10 -3.73 0.83
N ILE A 56 -11.18 -4.27 1.40
CA ILE A 56 -12.54 -3.74 1.22
C ILE A 56 -12.64 -2.32 1.77
N VAL A 57 -12.11 -2.10 2.97
CA VAL A 57 -12.11 -0.80 3.64
C VAL A 57 -11.38 0.25 2.82
N GLU A 58 -10.16 -0.03 2.38
CA GLU A 58 -9.38 0.86 1.52
C GLU A 58 -10.12 1.20 0.22
N ALA A 59 -10.77 0.21 -0.41
CA ALA A 59 -11.54 0.43 -1.62
C ALA A 59 -12.77 1.33 -1.40
N ILE A 60 -13.49 1.15 -0.29
CA ILE A 60 -14.65 1.98 0.07
C ILE A 60 -14.18 3.41 0.40
N ALA A 61 -13.09 3.56 1.15
CA ALA A 61 -12.53 4.86 1.53
C ALA A 61 -12.19 5.69 0.28
N LEU A 62 -11.34 5.16 -0.60
CA LEU A 62 -10.93 5.83 -1.83
C LEU A 62 -12.10 6.09 -2.79
N GLY A 63 -13.05 5.15 -2.87
CA GLY A 63 -14.27 5.30 -3.66
C GLY A 63 -15.16 6.45 -3.15
N SER A 64 -15.45 6.47 -1.86
CA SER A 64 -16.38 7.44 -1.26
C SER A 64 -15.92 8.90 -1.39
N LEU A 65 -14.61 9.15 -1.39
CA LEU A 65 -14.02 10.48 -1.54
C LEU A 65 -14.08 11.00 -2.99
N SER A 66 -14.01 10.12 -3.98
CA SER A 66 -13.87 10.48 -5.39
C SER A 66 -15.17 10.39 -6.19
N ILE A 67 -16.08 9.49 -5.81
CA ILE A 67 -17.38 9.30 -6.45
C ILE A 67 -18.21 10.60 -6.54
N PRO A 68 -18.34 11.43 -5.48
CA PRO A 68 -19.17 12.63 -5.53
C PRO A 68 -18.74 13.59 -6.65
N SER A 69 -17.44 13.89 -6.72
CA SER A 69 -16.87 14.78 -7.74
C SER A 69 -17.00 14.19 -9.14
N ALA A 70 -16.76 12.88 -9.31
CA ALA A 70 -16.90 12.21 -10.61
C ALA A 70 -18.34 12.26 -11.13
N PHE A 71 -19.33 12.07 -10.24
CA PHE A 71 -20.74 12.12 -10.60
C PHE A 71 -21.23 13.55 -10.86
N ALA A 72 -20.63 14.57 -10.20
CA ALA A 72 -20.90 15.96 -10.49
C ALA A 72 -20.48 16.36 -11.92
N VAL A 73 -19.36 15.83 -12.41
CA VAL A 73 -18.85 16.13 -13.77
C VAL A 73 -19.55 15.28 -14.84
N LEU A 74 -19.74 13.98 -14.60
CA LEU A 74 -20.28 13.04 -15.59
C LEU A 74 -21.82 13.01 -15.62
N GLY A 75 -22.47 13.24 -14.48
CA GLY A 75 -23.90 13.00 -14.29
C GLY A 75 -24.22 11.55 -13.90
N LEU A 76 -25.44 11.35 -13.37
CA LEU A 76 -25.85 10.08 -12.74
C LEU A 76 -25.81 8.89 -13.71
N VAL A 77 -26.41 9.02 -14.89
CA VAL A 77 -26.57 7.92 -15.85
C VAL A 77 -25.22 7.39 -16.37
N PRO A 78 -24.34 8.23 -16.97
CA PRO A 78 -23.05 7.74 -17.44
C PRO A 78 -22.11 7.33 -16.29
N GLY A 79 -22.21 8.00 -15.12
CA GLY A 79 -21.43 7.63 -13.93
C GLY A 79 -21.71 6.19 -13.47
N VAL A 80 -22.99 5.79 -13.42
CA VAL A 80 -23.38 4.41 -13.04
C VAL A 80 -22.89 3.38 -14.06
N ILE A 81 -23.05 3.66 -15.37
CA ILE A 81 -22.62 2.73 -16.43
C ILE A 81 -21.11 2.47 -16.33
N ILE A 82 -20.30 3.52 -16.17
CA ILE A 82 -18.84 3.41 -16.03
C ILE A 82 -18.48 2.67 -14.74
N THR A 83 -19.14 2.96 -13.62
CA THR A 83 -18.89 2.30 -12.34
C THR A 83 -19.14 0.79 -12.42
N VAL A 84 -20.25 0.38 -13.04
CA VAL A 84 -20.56 -1.03 -13.28
C VAL A 84 -19.53 -1.68 -14.20
N GLY A 85 -19.15 -1.01 -15.29
CA GLY A 85 -18.12 -1.49 -16.23
C GLY A 85 -16.76 -1.71 -15.56
N LEU A 86 -16.29 -0.74 -14.78
CA LEU A 86 -15.05 -0.86 -14.00
C LEU A 86 -15.14 -1.96 -12.94
N GLY A 87 -16.31 -2.17 -12.33
CA GLY A 87 -16.57 -3.28 -11.42
C GLY A 87 -16.37 -4.64 -12.09
N PHE A 88 -16.91 -4.85 -13.29
CA PHE A 88 -16.71 -6.09 -14.04
C PHE A 88 -15.25 -6.32 -14.42
N ILE A 89 -14.54 -5.27 -14.86
CA ILE A 89 -13.11 -5.35 -15.16
C ILE A 89 -12.32 -5.73 -13.90
N ALA A 90 -12.60 -5.09 -12.77
CA ALA A 90 -11.93 -5.38 -11.50
C ALA A 90 -12.16 -6.83 -11.02
N ILE A 91 -13.39 -7.36 -11.17
CA ILE A 91 -13.72 -8.76 -10.86
C ILE A 91 -12.92 -9.70 -11.78
N TYR A 92 -12.89 -9.42 -13.08
CA TYR A 92 -12.18 -10.24 -14.05
C TYR A 92 -10.67 -10.26 -13.79
N THR A 93 -10.06 -9.10 -13.51
CA THR A 93 -8.65 -9.02 -13.13
C THR A 93 -8.36 -9.78 -11.85
N SER A 94 -9.22 -9.66 -10.83
CA SER A 94 -9.08 -10.39 -9.56
C SER A 94 -9.14 -11.91 -9.77
N TYR A 95 -10.01 -12.37 -10.68
CA TYR A 95 -10.12 -13.77 -11.06
C TYR A 95 -8.82 -14.29 -11.71
N LEU A 96 -8.25 -13.55 -12.67
CA LEU A 96 -6.98 -13.92 -13.31
C LEU A 96 -5.83 -14.00 -12.30
N ILE A 97 -5.74 -13.03 -11.37
CA ILE A 97 -4.71 -13.03 -10.32
C ILE A 97 -4.85 -14.28 -9.43
N GLY A 98 -6.09 -14.66 -9.08
CA GLY A 98 -6.38 -15.87 -8.31
C GLY A 98 -5.93 -17.14 -9.03
N LEU A 99 -6.20 -17.26 -10.34
CA LEU A 99 -5.77 -18.40 -11.14
C LEU A 99 -4.24 -18.51 -11.22
N VAL A 100 -3.53 -17.40 -11.39
CA VAL A 100 -2.06 -17.39 -11.42
C VAL A 100 -1.49 -17.85 -10.08
N LYS A 101 -2.08 -17.43 -8.96
CA LYS A 101 -1.64 -17.86 -7.62
C LYS A 101 -1.89 -19.35 -7.36
N LEU A 102 -2.96 -19.94 -7.90
CA LEU A 102 -3.22 -21.38 -7.81
C LEU A 102 -2.29 -22.20 -8.72
N LYS A 103 -1.95 -21.68 -9.91
CA LYS A 103 -1.07 -22.35 -10.88
C LYS A 103 0.41 -22.35 -10.45
N TYR A 104 0.88 -21.28 -9.81
CA TYR A 104 2.28 -21.09 -9.41
C TYR A 104 2.42 -20.78 -7.91
N PRO A 105 2.15 -21.74 -7.01
CA PRO A 105 2.21 -21.53 -5.56
C PRO A 105 3.64 -21.26 -5.05
N TYR A 106 4.66 -21.65 -5.82
CA TYR A 106 6.09 -21.45 -5.50
C TYR A 106 6.56 -19.99 -5.69
N VAL A 107 5.75 -19.16 -6.37
CA VAL A 107 6.07 -17.76 -6.64
C VAL A 107 5.47 -16.90 -5.53
N ALA A 108 6.27 -16.71 -4.47
CA ALA A 108 5.89 -15.88 -3.32
C ALA A 108 5.62 -14.42 -3.75
N HIS A 109 6.44 -13.87 -4.64
CA HIS A 109 6.34 -12.51 -5.14
C HIS A 109 5.99 -12.46 -6.63
N TYR A 110 5.07 -11.57 -7.03
CA TYR A 110 4.70 -11.31 -8.43
C TYR A 110 5.91 -11.01 -9.33
N THR A 111 7.02 -10.60 -8.72
CA THR A 111 8.32 -10.38 -9.34
C THR A 111 8.96 -11.66 -9.91
N ASN A 112 8.50 -12.88 -9.62
CA ASN A 112 9.12 -14.09 -10.19
C ASN A 112 8.44 -14.63 -11.46
N ALA A 113 7.50 -13.89 -12.06
CA ALA A 113 6.72 -14.31 -13.23
C ALA A 113 7.45 -14.17 -14.61
N GLY A 114 8.79 -14.30 -14.63
CA GLY A 114 9.62 -14.14 -15.83
C GLY A 114 10.31 -12.77 -15.91
N ARG A 115 11.37 -12.66 -16.74
CA ARG A 115 12.32 -11.53 -16.70
C ARG A 115 11.69 -10.16 -16.97
N VAL A 116 10.75 -10.10 -17.93
CA VAL A 116 10.05 -8.85 -18.30
C VAL A 116 8.86 -8.57 -17.36
N GLY A 117 8.11 -9.60 -16.96
CA GLY A 117 7.01 -9.47 -16.01
C GLY A 117 7.47 -9.03 -14.62
N LYS A 118 8.69 -9.43 -14.22
CA LYS A 118 9.30 -9.06 -12.94
C LYS A 118 9.43 -7.55 -12.75
N GLU A 119 10.11 -6.91 -13.70
CA GLU A 119 10.48 -5.50 -13.60
C GLU A 119 9.25 -4.62 -13.80
N LEU A 120 8.41 -4.97 -14.77
CA LEU A 120 7.18 -4.21 -15.03
C LEU A 120 6.17 -4.34 -13.89
N ALA A 121 5.89 -5.54 -13.39
CA ALA A 121 4.94 -5.71 -12.28
C ALA A 121 5.48 -5.10 -10.97
N GLY A 122 6.80 -5.22 -10.73
CA GLY A 122 7.45 -4.56 -9.60
C GLY A 122 7.34 -3.05 -9.66
N PHE A 123 7.61 -2.46 -10.84
CA PHE A 123 7.47 -1.02 -11.06
C PHE A 123 6.03 -0.55 -10.90
N MET A 124 5.07 -1.25 -11.53
CA MET A 124 3.66 -0.89 -11.49
C MET A 124 3.08 -0.98 -10.07
N PHE A 125 3.48 -2.00 -9.30
CA PHE A 125 3.09 -2.15 -7.90
C PHE A 125 3.70 -1.06 -7.01
N ALA A 126 4.99 -0.77 -7.17
CA ALA A 126 5.66 0.30 -6.43
C ALA A 126 5.02 1.67 -6.73
N ALA A 127 4.76 1.97 -8.01
CA ALA A 127 4.08 3.20 -8.41
C ALA A 127 2.68 3.31 -7.80
N LEU A 128 1.91 2.22 -7.79
CA LEU A 128 0.58 2.19 -7.17
C LEU A 128 0.64 2.47 -5.66
N LEU A 129 1.60 1.88 -4.94
CA LEU A 129 1.78 2.15 -3.51
C LEU A 129 2.17 3.60 -3.23
N ILE A 130 3.08 4.17 -4.03
CA ILE A 130 3.51 5.56 -3.88
C ILE A 130 2.35 6.52 -4.15
N LEU A 131 1.60 6.30 -5.24
CA LEU A 131 0.45 7.12 -5.60
C LEU A 131 -0.67 7.02 -4.57
N SER A 132 -0.95 5.80 -4.07
CA SER A 132 -1.93 5.57 -3.00
C SER A 132 -1.54 6.27 -1.70
N THR A 133 -0.27 6.18 -1.29
CA THR A 133 0.22 6.91 -0.10
C THR A 133 0.12 8.42 -0.31
N GLY A 134 0.40 8.89 -1.53
CA GLY A 134 0.23 10.28 -1.92
C GLY A 134 -1.22 10.77 -1.83
N SER A 135 -2.21 9.96 -2.21
CA SER A 135 -3.62 10.31 -2.05
C SER A 135 -4.02 10.47 -0.58
N HIS A 136 -3.49 9.63 0.30
CA HIS A 136 -3.74 9.74 1.74
C HIS A 136 -3.10 11.00 2.35
N ALA A 137 -1.88 11.33 1.92
CA ALA A 137 -1.23 12.58 2.32
C ALA A 137 -2.03 13.81 1.86
N LEU A 138 -2.56 13.79 0.63
CA LEU A 138 -3.42 14.85 0.09
C LEU A 138 -4.73 14.97 0.86
N THR A 139 -5.45 13.86 1.10
CA THR A 139 -6.67 13.87 1.91
C THR A 139 -6.42 14.40 3.32
N GLY A 140 -5.31 14.00 3.96
CA GLY A 140 -4.92 14.53 5.27
C GLY A 140 -4.59 16.03 5.24
N SER A 141 -4.02 16.54 4.14
CA SER A 141 -3.78 17.97 3.97
C SER A 141 -5.07 18.79 3.94
N ILE A 142 -6.10 18.27 3.26
CA ILE A 142 -7.43 18.88 3.20
C ILE A 142 -8.04 18.88 4.60
N ALA A 143 -8.02 17.74 5.29
CA ALA A 143 -8.56 17.61 6.64
C ALA A 143 -7.93 18.61 7.63
N ILE A 144 -6.59 18.73 7.64
CA ILE A 144 -5.90 19.65 8.54
C ILE A 144 -6.21 21.11 8.15
N SER A 145 -6.25 21.43 6.85
CA SER A 145 -6.56 22.78 6.38
C SER A 145 -7.96 23.24 6.80
N THR A 146 -8.94 22.34 6.78
CA THR A 146 -10.33 22.61 7.21
C THR A 146 -10.42 22.88 8.71
N ILE A 147 -9.63 22.18 9.54
CA ILE A 147 -9.62 22.39 11.00
C ILE A 147 -8.87 23.67 11.37
N ALA A 148 -7.69 23.88 10.76
CA ALA A 148 -6.80 24.98 11.10
C ALA A 148 -7.33 26.36 10.69
N ASN A 149 -8.24 26.46 9.70
CA ASN A 149 -8.79 27.72 9.19
C ASN A 149 -7.72 28.77 8.79
N THR A 150 -6.55 28.31 8.37
CA THR A 150 -5.44 29.16 7.92
C THR A 150 -5.19 29.02 6.42
N ASN A 151 -4.99 30.13 5.72
CA ASN A 151 -4.71 30.20 4.28
C ASN A 151 -3.26 29.86 3.92
N THR A 152 -2.72 28.78 4.48
CA THR A 152 -1.37 28.28 4.14
C THR A 152 -1.45 27.39 2.90
N CYS A 153 -0.37 27.27 2.14
CA CYS A 153 -0.34 26.43 0.94
C CYS A 153 -0.65 24.95 1.26
N ALA A 154 -1.48 24.30 0.43
CA ALA A 154 -1.85 22.90 0.60
C ALA A 154 -0.64 21.95 0.61
N VAL A 155 0.44 22.35 -0.06
CA VAL A 155 1.72 21.62 -0.06
C VAL A 155 2.38 21.60 1.33
N ALA A 156 2.30 22.69 2.10
CA ALA A 156 2.83 22.68 3.47
C ALA A 156 2.04 21.71 4.36
N TRP A 157 0.71 21.71 4.23
CA TRP A 157 -0.15 20.79 4.98
C TRP A 157 0.02 19.33 4.57
N SER A 158 0.33 19.04 3.31
CA SER A 158 0.60 17.67 2.86
C SER A 158 1.94 17.14 3.39
N VAL A 159 2.96 17.99 3.55
CA VAL A 159 4.22 17.60 4.21
C VAL A 159 3.96 17.26 5.69
N VAL A 160 3.19 18.10 6.41
CA VAL A 160 2.84 17.83 7.82
C VAL A 160 2.03 16.53 7.93
N SER A 161 1.02 16.34 7.08
CA SER A 161 0.22 15.11 7.00
C SER A 161 1.10 13.88 6.75
N THR A 162 2.05 13.97 5.83
CA THR A 162 3.00 12.89 5.51
C THR A 162 3.87 12.53 6.71
N VAL A 163 4.36 13.52 7.46
CA VAL A 163 5.15 13.28 8.69
C VAL A 163 4.32 12.55 9.74
N VAL A 164 3.06 12.98 9.95
CA VAL A 164 2.15 12.33 10.91
C VAL A 164 1.83 10.89 10.48
N LEU A 165 1.49 10.69 9.20
CA LEU A 165 1.24 9.35 8.62
C LEU A 165 2.47 8.45 8.72
N PHE A 166 3.67 9.00 8.51
CA PHE A 166 4.93 8.26 8.65
C PHE A 166 5.12 7.73 10.06
N PHE A 167 4.93 8.57 11.09
CA PHE A 167 5.03 8.12 12.48
C PHE A 167 3.97 7.07 12.84
N LEU A 168 2.74 7.20 12.31
CA LEU A 168 1.68 6.22 12.50
C LEU A 168 1.93 4.91 11.75
N ALA A 169 2.69 4.95 10.66
CA ALA A 169 3.06 3.79 9.86
C ALA A 169 4.28 3.01 10.39
N LEU A 170 5.08 3.59 11.30
CA LEU A 170 6.24 2.91 11.91
C LEU A 170 5.87 1.73 12.85
N PRO A 171 4.85 1.82 13.74
CA PRO A 171 4.62 0.78 14.75
C PRO A 171 3.76 -0.44 14.39
N PRO A 172 2.90 -0.50 13.35
CA PRO A 172 1.93 -1.60 13.29
C PRO A 172 2.56 -2.93 12.87
N SER A 173 2.49 -3.90 13.77
CA SER A 173 2.52 -5.30 13.38
C SER A 173 1.31 -5.60 12.47
N PHE A 174 1.47 -6.44 11.44
CA PHE A 174 0.36 -6.77 10.54
C PHE A 174 -0.91 -7.23 11.27
N ALA A 175 -0.76 -7.91 12.42
CA ALA A 175 -1.89 -8.31 13.26
C ALA A 175 -2.66 -7.14 13.88
N GLU A 176 -1.98 -6.04 14.22
CA GLU A 176 -2.56 -4.82 14.77
C GLU A 176 -3.24 -4.00 13.68
N PHE A 177 -2.62 -3.93 12.49
CA PHE A 177 -3.22 -3.30 11.32
C PHE A 177 -4.58 -3.91 10.96
N ALA A 178 -4.69 -5.24 11.06
CA ALA A 178 -5.96 -5.93 10.86
C ALA A 178 -7.05 -5.56 11.87
N ILE A 179 -6.70 -5.22 13.12
CA ILE A 179 -7.65 -4.77 14.14
C ILE A 179 -8.10 -3.35 13.84
N LEU A 180 -7.16 -2.49 13.44
CA LEU A 180 -7.44 -1.11 13.02
C LEU A 180 -8.41 -1.07 11.83
N GLY A 181 -8.29 -2.00 10.88
CA GLY A 181 -9.22 -2.11 9.75
C GLY A 181 -10.68 -2.35 10.15
N TYR A 182 -10.95 -3.07 11.27
CA TYR A 182 -12.32 -3.21 11.77
C TYR A 182 -12.87 -1.89 12.33
N ILE A 183 -12.02 -1.13 13.02
CA ILE A 183 -12.38 0.18 13.58
C ILE A 183 -12.66 1.16 12.43
N ASP A 184 -11.80 1.16 11.41
CA ASP A 184 -11.94 2.02 10.22
C ASP A 184 -13.21 1.69 9.42
N PHE A 185 -13.52 0.40 9.25
CA PHE A 185 -14.77 -0.02 8.62
C PHE A 185 -16.02 0.56 9.30
N VAL A 186 -16.08 0.45 10.64
CA VAL A 186 -17.20 1.01 11.42
C VAL A 186 -17.22 2.53 11.32
N SER A 187 -16.04 3.17 11.40
CA SER A 187 -15.89 4.63 11.27
C SER A 187 -16.44 5.15 9.93
N ILE A 188 -16.06 4.52 8.81
CA ILE A 188 -16.49 4.92 7.47
C ILE A 188 -18.00 4.73 7.30
N LEU A 189 -18.56 3.61 7.77
CA LEU A 189 -20.02 3.38 7.68
C LEU A 189 -20.80 4.43 8.48
N LEU A 190 -20.33 4.79 9.67
CA LEU A 190 -20.94 5.85 10.47
C LEU A 190 -20.80 7.20 9.79
N ALA A 191 -19.62 7.53 9.25
CA ALA A 191 -19.38 8.78 8.53
C ALA A 191 -20.30 8.91 7.32
N ILE A 192 -20.39 7.88 6.48
CA ILE A 192 -21.31 7.87 5.32
C ILE A 192 -22.76 8.02 5.77
N GLY A 193 -23.18 7.31 6.82
CA GLY A 193 -24.52 7.40 7.36
C GLY A 193 -24.88 8.82 7.85
N ILE A 194 -23.96 9.45 8.58
CA ILE A 194 -24.12 10.84 9.04
C ILE A 194 -24.18 11.79 7.85
N THR A 195 -23.29 11.64 6.87
CA THR A 195 -23.27 12.48 5.66
C THR A 195 -24.60 12.37 4.89
N ILE A 196 -25.15 11.17 4.70
CA ILE A 196 -26.44 10.99 4.01
C ILE A 196 -27.57 11.72 4.74
N VAL A 197 -27.66 11.58 6.06
CA VAL A 197 -28.69 12.25 6.86
C VAL A 197 -28.50 13.77 6.84
N ALA A 198 -27.26 14.24 6.99
CA ALA A 198 -26.93 15.66 6.97
C ALA A 198 -27.28 16.30 5.63
N THR A 199 -26.84 15.72 4.51
CA THR A 199 -27.16 16.19 3.16
C THR A 199 -28.67 16.21 2.93
N ARG A 200 -29.41 15.19 3.40
CA ARG A 200 -30.87 15.17 3.28
C ARG A 200 -31.52 16.33 4.03
N VAL A 201 -31.10 16.61 5.27
CA VAL A 201 -31.65 17.71 6.07
C VAL A 201 -31.36 19.06 5.42
N SER A 202 -30.13 19.29 4.98
CA SER A 202 -29.76 20.51 4.24
C SER A 202 -30.58 20.68 2.94
N ALA A 203 -30.86 19.57 2.25
CA ALA A 203 -31.70 19.60 1.05
C ALA A 203 -33.19 19.86 1.34
N SER A 204 -33.70 19.49 2.52
CA SER A 204 -35.08 19.78 2.91
C SER A 204 -35.30 21.22 3.37
N ASP A 205 -34.28 21.87 3.94
CA ASP A 205 -34.38 23.26 4.42
C ASP A 205 -34.17 24.29 3.29
N THR A 206 -33.60 23.87 2.15
CA THR A 206 -33.28 24.77 1.03
C THR A 206 -34.44 24.83 0.02
N ALA A 207 -34.91 26.04 -0.31
CA ALA A 207 -35.94 26.30 -1.33
C ALA A 207 -35.42 25.97 -2.74
N GLY A 208 -35.48 24.70 -3.11
CA GLY A 208 -34.94 24.12 -4.35
C GLY A 208 -34.69 22.60 -4.28
N GLY A 209 -34.78 22.01 -3.09
CA GLY A 209 -34.64 20.55 -2.89
C GLY A 209 -33.21 20.07 -3.11
N LEU A 210 -33.04 18.81 -3.54
CA LEU A 210 -31.73 18.18 -3.81
C LEU A 210 -30.89 18.89 -4.90
N VAL A 211 -31.49 19.80 -5.68
CA VAL A 211 -30.81 20.53 -6.75
C VAL A 211 -30.08 21.79 -6.22
N ALA A 212 -30.42 22.24 -5.01
CA ALA A 212 -29.87 23.45 -4.40
C ALA A 212 -28.76 23.18 -3.37
N VAL A 213 -28.40 21.92 -3.15
CA VAL A 213 -27.27 21.53 -2.30
C VAL A 213 -26.06 21.24 -3.18
N ASP A 214 -25.08 22.15 -3.15
CA ASP A 214 -23.73 21.96 -3.70
C ASP A 214 -22.77 21.38 -2.65
#